data_AF-A0A937VU86-F1
#
_entry.id   AF-A0A937VU86-F1
#
_cell.length_a   1.000
_cell.length_b   1.000
_cell.length_c   1.000
_cell.angle_alpha   90.00
_cell.angle_beta   90.00
_cell.angle_gamma   90.00
#
_symmetry.space_group_name_H-M   'P 1'
#
loop_
_entity.id
_entity.type
_entity.pdbx_description
1 polymer ?
#
loop_
_entity_poly.entity_id
_entity_poly.type
_entity_poly.pdbx_seq_one_letter_code
_entity_poly.pdbx_strand_id
1 'polypeptide(L)'
;MKVSIGTAAKHFGVSRDTLRRWEQSGKISSERTARGHRRYDLSKNSGYLPRASGMNKHTLAYARVSSHDQKEDLLRQAQVLESFCVSCLHFKILF
;
A
#
# COMPACT_ATOMS: atom_id res chain seq x y z
N MET A 1 -20.44 -12.38 0.72
CA MET A 1 -21.51 -11.33 0.67
C MET A 1 -21.24 -10.42 -0.52
N LYS A 2 -22.20 -10.28 -1.45
CA LYS A 2 -22.02 -9.49 -2.69
C LYS A 2 -22.40 -8.03 -2.47
N VAL A 3 -21.45 -7.12 -2.64
CA VAL A 3 -21.63 -5.69 -2.36
C VAL A 3 -21.37 -4.81 -3.57
N SER A 4 -21.84 -3.57 -3.51
CA SER A 4 -21.55 -2.56 -4.53
C SER A 4 -20.09 -2.10 -4.48
N ILE A 5 -19.60 -1.47 -5.55
CA ILE A 5 -18.24 -0.91 -5.58
C ILE A 5 -17.98 0.09 -4.45
N GLY A 6 -18.98 0.88 -4.05
CA GLY A 6 -18.84 1.87 -2.99
C GLY A 6 -18.70 1.22 -1.62
N THR A 7 -19.48 0.17 -1.35
CA THR A 7 -19.38 -0.62 -0.12
C THR A 7 -18.05 -1.37 -0.06
N ALA A 8 -17.61 -1.94 -1.18
CA ALA A 8 -16.30 -2.58 -1.27
C ALA A 8 -15.16 -1.58 -1.01
N ALA A 9 -15.22 -0.39 -1.61
CA ALA A 9 -14.22 0.65 -1.43
C ALA A 9 -14.05 1.03 0.04
N LYS A 10 -15.17 1.22 0.74
CA LYS A 10 -15.18 1.48 2.19
C LYS A 10 -14.60 0.32 3.00
N HIS A 11 -14.99 -0.91 2.68
CA HIS A 11 -14.50 -2.10 3.37
C HIS A 11 -12.98 -2.30 3.20
N PHE A 12 -12.46 -2.02 2.01
CA PHE A 12 -11.03 -2.09 1.72
C PHE A 12 -10.26 -0.80 2.03
N GLY A 13 -10.90 0.28 2.50
CA GLY A 13 -10.21 1.54 2.77
C GLY A 13 -9.50 2.16 1.57
N VAL A 14 -9.95 1.89 0.34
CA VAL A 14 -9.35 2.41 -0.91
C VAL A 14 -10.38 3.18 -1.73
N SER A 15 -9.91 3.98 -2.70
CA SER A 15 -10.81 4.65 -3.64
C SER A 15 -11.48 3.67 -4.60
N ARG A 16 -12.62 4.08 -5.16
CA ARG A 16 -13.35 3.29 -6.18
C ARG A 16 -12.49 3.03 -7.43
N ASP A 17 -11.61 3.95 -7.78
CA ASP A 17 -10.71 3.80 -8.93
C ASP A 17 -9.59 2.81 -8.65
N THR A 18 -9.08 2.73 -7.41
CA THR A 18 -8.15 1.68 -7.00
C THR A 18 -8.79 0.30 -7.14
N LEU A 19 -10.06 0.13 -6.76
CA LEU A 19 -10.77 -1.14 -6.99
C LEU A 19 -10.94 -1.48 -8.47
N ARG A 20 -11.20 -0.49 -9.34
CA ARG A 20 -11.26 -0.72 -10.80
C ARG A 20 -9.90 -1.17 -11.36
N ARG A 21 -8.80 -0.58 -10.87
CA ARG A 21 -7.44 -0.99 -11.25
C ARG A 21 -7.12 -2.39 -10.75
N TRP A 22 -7.56 -2.76 -9.56
CA TRP A 22 -7.40 -4.11 -9.02
C TRP A 22 -8.17 -5.15 -9.82
N GLU A 23 -9.37 -4.82 -10.28
CA GLU A 23 -10.14 -5.64 -11.22
C GLU A 23 -9.43 -5.78 -12.57
N GLN A 24 -8.94 -4.68 -13.16
CA GLN A 24 -8.18 -4.72 -14.42
C GLN A 24 -6.89 -5.52 -14.33
N SER A 25 -6.22 -5.48 -13.17
CA SER A 25 -5.01 -6.27 -12.90
C SER A 25 -5.29 -7.70 -12.45
N GLY A 26 -6.55 -8.14 -12.41
CA GLY A 26 -6.94 -9.50 -12.01
C GLY A 26 -6.75 -9.81 -10.52
N LYS A 27 -6.46 -8.80 -9.69
CA LYS A 27 -6.28 -8.96 -8.24
C LYS A 27 -7.60 -9.22 -7.53
N ILE A 28 -8.68 -8.63 -8.02
CA ILE A 28 -10.03 -8.80 -7.43
C ILE A 28 -10.99 -9.28 -8.51
N SER A 29 -11.75 -10.31 -8.16
CA SER A 29 -12.85 -10.79 -9.00
C SER A 29 -14.14 -10.02 -8.70
N SER A 30 -14.80 -9.54 -9.74
CA SER A 30 -16.15 -8.99 -9.69
C SER A 30 -17.10 -9.86 -10.52
N GLU A 31 -18.36 -9.91 -10.11
CA GLU A 31 -19.42 -10.55 -10.88
C GLU A 31 -20.34 -9.47 -11.45
N ARG A 32 -20.77 -9.65 -12.71
CA ARG A 32 -21.75 -8.76 -13.31
C ARG A 32 -23.15 -9.32 -13.13
N THR A 33 -24.06 -8.50 -12.64
CA THR A 33 -25.49 -8.85 -12.59
C THR A 33 -26.05 -8.86 -14.02
N ALA A 34 -27.18 -9.53 -14.27
CA ALA A 34 -27.88 -9.50 -15.57
C ALA A 34 -28.15 -8.08 -16.11
N ARG A 35 -28.27 -7.09 -15.21
CA ARG A 35 -28.38 -5.65 -15.52
C ARG A 35 -27.04 -4.92 -15.76
N GLY A 36 -25.91 -5.63 -15.80
CA GLY A 36 -24.57 -5.07 -16.07
C GLY A 36 -23.85 -4.44 -14.87
N HIS A 37 -24.45 -4.41 -13.68
CA HIS A 37 -23.79 -3.85 -12.49
C HIS A 37 -22.74 -4.79 -11.89
N ARG A 38 -21.57 -4.24 -11.52
CA ARG A 38 -20.48 -4.95 -10.84
C ARG A 38 -20.81 -5.20 -9.37
N ARG A 39 -20.66 -6.45 -8.93
CA ARG A 39 -20.81 -6.91 -7.55
C ARG A 39 -19.52 -7.55 -7.08
N TYR A 40 -19.02 -7.10 -5.94
CA TYR A 40 -17.78 -7.62 -5.35
C TYR A 40 -18.12 -8.57 -4.22
N ASP A 41 -17.53 -9.76 -4.21
CA ASP A 41 -17.65 -10.67 -3.08
C ASP A 41 -16.55 -10.39 -2.06
N LEU A 42 -16.92 -9.85 -0.90
CA LEU A 42 -15.95 -9.48 0.14
C LEU A 42 -15.25 -10.71 0.73
N SER A 43 -15.90 -11.87 0.73
CA SER A 43 -15.38 -13.11 1.31
C SER A 43 -14.20 -13.66 0.51
N LYS A 44 -14.26 -13.59 -0.83
CA LYS A 44 -13.19 -14.04 -1.73
C LYS A 44 -12.00 -13.07 -1.79
N ASN A 45 -12.26 -11.79 -1.54
CA ASN A 45 -11.27 -10.72 -1.70
C ASN A 45 -10.72 -10.21 -0.35
N SER A 46 -10.99 -10.91 0.76
CA SER A 46 -10.60 -10.52 2.13
C SER A 46 -9.09 -10.41 2.33
N GLY A 47 -8.29 -11.12 1.52
CA GLY A 47 -6.82 -11.02 1.52
C GLY A 47 -6.26 -9.66 1.06
N TYR A 48 -7.10 -8.80 0.46
CA TYR A 48 -6.72 -7.46 0.00
C TYR A 48 -7.18 -6.34 0.92
N LEU A 49 -7.65 -6.67 2.13
CA LEU A 49 -7.67 -5.68 3.19
C LEU A 49 -6.26 -5.07 3.23
N PRO A 50 -6.12 -3.73 3.08
CA PRO A 50 -4.87 -3.09 3.43
C PRO A 50 -4.59 -3.61 4.82
N ARG A 51 -3.44 -4.29 5.01
CA ARG A 51 -2.96 -4.64 6.34
C ARG A 51 -3.25 -3.42 7.18
N ALA A 52 -4.15 -3.56 8.16
CA ALA A 52 -4.53 -2.47 9.02
C ALA A 52 -3.25 -1.73 9.34
N SER A 53 -3.22 -0.45 8.99
CA SER A 53 -2.16 0.51 9.29
C SER A 53 -2.08 0.68 10.81
N GLY A 54 -1.86 -0.43 11.51
CA GLY A 54 -1.92 -0.65 12.94
C GLY A 54 -0.79 -1.55 13.40
N MET A 55 0.18 -1.85 12.53
CA MET A 55 1.55 -1.89 13.02
C MET A 55 2.01 -0.44 13.01
N ASN A 56 2.19 0.14 14.20
CA ASN A 56 2.84 1.43 14.44
C ASN A 56 4.25 1.40 13.82
N LYS A 57 4.34 1.57 12.50
CA LYS A 57 5.59 1.80 11.82
C LYS A 57 5.93 3.26 12.06
N HIS A 58 6.57 3.52 13.19
CA HIS A 58 7.22 4.79 13.41
C HIS A 58 8.38 4.87 12.41
N THR A 59 8.25 5.74 11.42
CA THR A 59 9.39 6.11 10.58
C THR A 59 10.28 7.00 11.44
N LEU A 60 11.37 6.42 11.96
CA LEU A 60 12.29 7.14 12.85
C LEU A 60 13.27 8.03 12.09
N ALA A 61 13.65 7.62 10.88
CA ALA A 61 14.62 8.34 10.07
C ALA A 61 14.27 8.24 8.58
N TYR A 62 14.55 9.32 7.84
CA TYR A 62 14.27 9.47 6.41
C TYR A 62 15.45 10.17 5.73
N ALA A 63 15.94 9.59 4.63
CA ALA A 63 16.96 10.18 3.77
C ALA A 63 16.44 10.24 2.33
N ARG A 64 16.76 11.32 1.62
CA ARG A 64 16.43 11.51 0.20
C ARG A 64 17.51 12.30 -0.51
N VAL A 65 17.73 11.99 -1.79
CA VAL A 65 18.57 12.78 -2.69
C VAL A 65 17.75 13.25 -3.90
N SER A 66 18.16 14.38 -4.48
CA SER A 66 17.43 15.03 -5.58
C SER A 66 17.74 14.44 -6.96
N SER A 67 18.92 13.84 -7.14
CA SER A 67 19.32 13.17 -8.38
C SER A 67 19.82 11.76 -8.09
N HIS A 68 19.55 10.84 -9.03
CA HIS A 68 20.00 9.44 -8.93
C HIS A 68 21.53 9.34 -8.96
N ASP A 69 22.20 10.32 -9.57
CA ASP A 69 23.67 10.41 -9.61
C ASP A 69 24.30 10.59 -8.23
N GLN A 70 23.52 11.00 -7.22
CA GLN A 70 23.96 11.20 -5.83
C GLN A 70 23.69 9.97 -4.95
N LYS A 71 23.62 8.78 -5.54
CA LYS A 71 23.37 7.52 -4.81
C LYS A 71 24.41 7.25 -3.72
N GLU A 72 25.66 7.63 -3.94
CA GLU A 72 26.73 7.51 -2.94
C GLU A 72 26.52 8.46 -1.75
N ASP A 73 25.98 9.65 -1.97
CA ASP A 73 25.60 10.58 -0.89
C ASP A 73 24.43 10.02 -0.08
N LEU A 74 23.46 9.37 -0.73
CA LEU A 74 22.34 8.70 -0.06
C LEU A 74 22.84 7.56 0.83
N LEU A 75 23.83 6.78 0.37
CA LEU A 75 24.46 5.73 1.16
C LEU A 75 25.18 6.30 2.39
N ARG A 76 25.92 7.41 2.24
CA ARG A 76 26.53 8.11 3.39
C ARG A 76 25.50 8.65 4.37
N GLN A 77 24.42 9.26 3.89
CA GLN A 77 23.32 9.74 4.74
C GLN A 77 22.63 8.59 5.48
N ALA A 78 22.41 7.46 4.81
CA ALA A 78 21.86 6.25 5.41
C ALA A 78 22.80 5.69 6.48
N GLN A 79 24.11 5.60 6.24
CA GLN A 79 25.09 5.09 7.22
C GLN A 79 25.20 5.98 8.47
N VAL A 80 25.09 7.30 8.33
CA VAL A 80 25.06 8.22 9.48
C VAL A 80 23.77 8.02 10.29
N LEU A 81 22.63 7.90 9.61
CA LEU A 81 21.35 7.62 10.26
C LEU A 81 21.33 6.23 10.91
N GLU A 82 21.95 5.23 10.29
CA GLU A 82 22.13 3.89 10.87
C GLU A 82 23.01 3.95 12.11
N SER A 83 24.17 4.62 12.05
CA SER A 83 25.05 4.77 13.22
C SER A 83 24.34 5.46 14.39
N PHE A 84 23.44 6.40 14.10
CA PHE A 84 22.59 7.07 15.09
C PHE A 84 21.44 6.17 15.60
N CYS A 85 20.82 5.38 14.71
CA CYS A 85 19.68 4.50 15.00
C CYS A 85 20.04 3.09 15.48
N VAL A 86 21.29 2.62 15.40
CA VAL A 86 21.72 1.35 16.00
C VAL A 86 21.55 1.36 17.52
N SER A 87 21.44 2.55 18.12
CA SER A 87 21.00 2.73 19.51
C SER A 87 19.47 2.51 19.72
N CYS A 88 18.65 2.70 18.68
CA CYS A 88 17.17 2.65 18.73
C CYS A 88 16.51 2.42 17.34
N LEU A 89 16.27 1.14 16.97
CA LEU A 89 15.19 0.66 16.06
C LEU A 89 15.18 0.97 14.53
N HIS A 90 14.39 0.15 13.82
CA HIS A 90 14.30 -0.22 12.38
C HIS A 90 14.22 0.90 11.30
N PHE A 91 14.85 0.68 10.12
CA PHE A 91 15.04 1.67 9.02
C PHE A 91 14.34 1.31 7.69
N LYS A 92 14.04 2.32 6.84
CA LYS A 92 13.45 2.13 5.49
C LYS A 92 14.01 3.14 4.47
N ILE A 93 14.68 2.66 3.42
CA ILE A 93 15.30 3.45 2.34
C ILE A 93 14.40 3.44 1.09
N LEU A 94 14.27 4.59 0.43
CA LEU A 94 13.65 4.74 -0.90
C LEU A 94 14.54 5.62 -1.79
N PHE A 95 14.62 5.27 -3.08
CA PHE A 95 15.38 5.99 -4.10
C PHE A 95 14.53 7.09 -4.76
#